data_AF-A0A067DUY7-F1
#
_entry.id   AF-A0A067DUY7-F1
#
_cell.length_a   1.000
_cell.length_b   1.000
_cell.length_c   1.000
_cell.angle_alpha   90.00
_cell.angle_beta   90.00
_cell.angle_gamma   90.00
#
_symmetry.space_group_name_H-M   'P 1'
#
loop_
_entity.id
_entity.type
_entity.pdbx_description
1 polymer ?
#
loop_
_entity_poly.entity_id
_entity_poly.type
_entity_poly.pdbx_seq_one_letter_code
_entity_poly.pdbx_strand_id
1 'polypeptide(L)'
;MIVEEMNILTTIFLRYDMEKIYYPNSVLITKPISNFRRSPDMGDSVDFTIDVSTSVDAINALKKAIQAYIESKPKYWNPKHTVLFKEIENVDKMKMAVCVSHTMNHQNYGEKSSRRSELVFELKKIFENLGIKYHLLPQEVHLTQINTSNNGGIGI
;
A
#
# COMPACT_ATOMS: atom_id res chain seq x y z
N MET A 1 2.89 -18.93 -6.55
CA MET A 1 3.32 -20.33 -6.76
C MET A 1 2.09 -21.15 -7.05
N ILE A 2 2.17 -22.05 -8.02
CA ILE A 2 1.11 -23.01 -8.36
C ILE A 2 1.68 -24.42 -8.28
N VAL A 3 0.85 -25.43 -8.04
CA VAL A 3 1.27 -26.84 -8.12
C VAL A 3 1.40 -27.21 -9.59
N GLU A 4 2.57 -27.70 -9.99
CA GLU A 4 2.83 -28.21 -11.34
C GLU A 4 2.64 -29.73 -11.39
N GLU A 5 3.29 -30.46 -10.47
CA GLU A 5 3.25 -31.93 -10.44
C GLU A 5 3.29 -32.45 -9.00
N MET A 6 2.62 -33.57 -8.75
CA MET A 6 2.62 -34.27 -7.46
C MET A 6 3.22 -35.66 -7.63
N ASN A 7 4.36 -35.90 -6.98
CA ASN A 7 5.02 -37.20 -6.90
C ASN A 7 4.82 -37.84 -5.52
N ILE A 8 5.20 -39.11 -5.40
CA ILE A 8 5.04 -39.89 -4.15
C ILE A 8 5.78 -39.22 -2.98
N LEU A 9 7.02 -38.79 -3.20
CA LEU A 9 7.87 -38.22 -2.14
C LEU A 9 7.98 -36.69 -2.19
N THR A 10 7.68 -36.07 -3.33
CA THR A 10 7.89 -34.64 -3.59
C THR A 10 6.72 -34.01 -4.34
N THR A 11 6.52 -32.72 -4.15
CA THR A 11 5.60 -31.91 -4.96
C THR A 11 6.40 -30.80 -5.63
N ILE A 12 6.18 -30.62 -6.93
CA ILE A 12 6.83 -29.58 -7.74
C ILE A 12 5.89 -28.39 -7.84
N PHE A 13 6.38 -27.22 -7.43
CA PHE A 13 5.69 -25.96 -7.55
C PHE A 13 6.37 -25.09 -8.59
N LEU A 14 5.56 -24.40 -9.40
CA LEU A 14 6.04 -23.36 -10.29
C LEU A 14 5.85 -21.99 -9.63
N ARG A 15 6.93 -21.24 -9.47
CA ARG A 15 6.91 -19.86 -8.98
C ARG A 15 6.53 -18.89 -10.12
N TYR A 16 6.19 -17.66 -9.76
CA TYR A 16 5.73 -16.64 -10.71
C TYR A 16 6.79 -16.26 -11.77
N ASP A 17 8.06 -16.55 -11.53
CA ASP A 17 9.22 -16.34 -12.41
C ASP A 17 9.62 -17.61 -13.17
N MET A 18 8.74 -18.61 -13.23
CA MET A 18 8.97 -19.92 -13.84
C MET A 18 10.02 -20.80 -13.13
N GLU A 19 10.50 -20.39 -11.94
CA GLU A 19 11.35 -21.24 -11.11
C GLU A 19 10.58 -22.47 -10.62
N LYS A 20 11.14 -23.67 -10.84
CA LYS A 20 10.60 -24.92 -10.30
C LYS A 20 11.16 -25.17 -8.90
N ILE A 21 10.28 -25.28 -7.92
CA ILE A 21 10.62 -25.50 -6.52
C ILE A 21 10.11 -26.87 -6.09
N TYR A 22 11.00 -27.70 -5.56
CA TYR A 22 10.69 -29.06 -5.13
C TYR A 22 10.56 -29.10 -3.61
N TYR A 23 9.39 -29.53 -3.11
CA TYR A 23 9.17 -29.72 -1.68
C TYR A 23 8.94 -31.19 -1.37
N PRO A 24 9.63 -31.77 -0.36
CA PRO A 24 9.30 -33.09 0.16
C PRO A 24 7.91 -33.08 0.81
N ASN A 25 7.11 -34.12 0.55
CA ASN A 25 5.76 -34.23 1.10
C ASN A 25 5.77 -34.33 2.64
N SER A 26 6.84 -34.91 3.21
CA SER A 26 7.08 -34.94 4.66
C SER A 26 7.14 -33.55 5.30
N VAL A 27 7.67 -32.55 4.59
CA VAL A 27 7.73 -31.15 5.07
C VAL A 27 6.37 -30.49 4.94
N LEU A 28 5.67 -30.68 3.81
CA LEU A 28 4.37 -30.06 3.56
C LEU A 28 3.31 -30.48 4.58
N ILE A 29 3.34 -31.73 5.04
CA ILE A 29 2.41 -32.26 6.06
C ILE A 29 2.54 -31.51 7.40
N THR A 30 3.73 -31.00 7.73
CA THR A 30 3.97 -30.29 8.99
C THR A 30 3.54 -28.83 8.98
N LYS A 31 3.18 -28.27 7.81
CA LYS A 31 2.90 -26.85 7.64
C LYS A 31 1.45 -26.61 7.22
N PRO A 32 0.84 -25.49 7.62
CA PRO A 32 -0.49 -25.12 7.13
C PRO A 32 -0.45 -24.89 5.61
N ILE A 33 -1.39 -25.50 4.88
CA ILE A 33 -1.52 -25.36 3.43
C ILE A 33 -2.54 -24.27 3.13
N SER A 34 -2.06 -23.11 2.66
CA SER A 34 -2.92 -22.01 2.18
C SER A 34 -3.28 -22.20 0.72
N ASN A 35 -4.57 -22.16 0.38
CA ASN A 35 -5.06 -22.43 -0.97
C ASN A 35 -5.97 -21.31 -1.49
N PHE A 36 -5.44 -20.45 -2.37
CA PHE A 36 -6.21 -19.35 -2.96
C PHE A 36 -7.37 -19.83 -3.84
N ARG A 37 -7.17 -20.88 -4.64
CA ARG A 37 -8.20 -21.42 -5.53
C ARG A 37 -9.46 -21.87 -4.80
N ARG A 38 -9.31 -22.40 -3.57
CA ARG A 38 -10.42 -22.85 -2.72
C ARG A 38 -10.89 -21.78 -1.73
N SER A 39 -10.27 -20.61 -1.73
CA SER A 39 -10.69 -19.50 -0.88
C SER A 39 -11.84 -18.72 -1.55
N PRO A 40 -12.77 -18.17 -0.76
CA PRO A 40 -13.79 -17.25 -1.26
C PRO A 40 -13.17 -15.90 -1.65
N ASP A 41 -14.02 -14.92 -1.94
CA ASP A 41 -13.66 -13.52 -2.10
C ASP A 41 -12.71 -13.03 -1.01
N MET A 42 -11.59 -12.44 -1.40
CA MET A 42 -10.50 -12.07 -0.49
C MET A 42 -10.34 -10.55 -0.38
N GLY A 43 -9.88 -10.11 0.80
CA GLY A 43 -9.60 -8.72 1.10
C GLY A 43 -8.21 -8.26 0.65
N ASP A 44 -8.09 -6.95 0.37
CA ASP A 44 -6.83 -6.27 0.13
C ASP A 44 -6.82 -4.92 0.86
N SER A 45 -5.63 -4.37 1.07
CA SER A 45 -5.47 -3.07 1.75
C SER A 45 -4.48 -2.18 1.04
N VAL A 46 -4.82 -0.90 0.95
CA VAL A 46 -3.92 0.15 0.47
C VAL A 46 -3.61 1.10 1.61
N ASP A 47 -2.34 1.14 1.97
CA ASP A 47 -1.82 2.04 3.00
C ASP A 47 -1.39 3.36 2.37
N PHE A 48 -1.75 4.47 3.02
CA PHE A 48 -1.34 5.81 2.63
C PHE A 48 -1.16 6.69 3.87
N THR A 49 -0.42 7.78 3.70
CA THR A 49 -0.15 8.74 4.76
C THR A 49 -0.63 10.11 4.32
N ILE A 50 -1.33 10.80 5.20
CA ILE A 50 -1.76 12.19 5.02
C ILE A 50 -1.15 13.07 6.10
N ASP A 51 -1.13 14.38 5.86
CA ASP A 51 -0.71 15.37 6.85
C ASP A 51 -1.70 15.39 8.03
N VAL A 52 -1.21 15.37 9.27
CA VAL A 52 -2.04 15.44 10.49
C VAL A 52 -2.88 16.71 10.56
N SER A 53 -2.43 17.80 9.90
CA SER A 53 -3.18 19.05 9.80
C SER A 53 -4.43 18.97 8.89
N THR A 54 -4.62 17.86 8.18
CA THR A 54 -5.79 17.66 7.31
C THR A 54 -7.08 17.79 8.12
N SER A 55 -7.98 18.66 7.68
CA SER A 55 -9.24 18.90 8.39
C SER A 55 -10.13 17.65 8.45
N VAL A 56 -10.90 17.54 9.52
CA VAL A 56 -11.86 16.44 9.70
C VAL A 56 -12.87 16.40 8.55
N ASP A 57 -13.26 17.55 8.02
CA ASP A 57 -14.17 17.67 6.86
C ASP A 57 -13.55 17.08 5.59
N ALA A 58 -12.26 17.34 5.33
CA ALA A 58 -11.55 16.75 4.20
C ALA A 58 -11.43 15.22 4.33
N ILE A 59 -11.19 14.71 5.55
CA ILE A 59 -11.15 13.27 5.83
C ILE A 59 -12.53 12.63 5.60
N ASN A 60 -13.61 13.30 6.00
CA ASN A 60 -14.97 12.83 5.75
C ASN A 60 -15.32 12.84 4.27
N ALA A 61 -14.90 13.88 3.54
CA ALA A 61 -15.05 13.96 2.09
C ALA A 61 -14.26 12.85 1.38
N LEU A 62 -13.04 12.55 1.84
CA LEU A 62 -12.22 11.44 1.36
C LEU A 62 -12.95 10.09 1.53
N LYS A 63 -13.49 9.81 2.72
CA LYS A 63 -14.26 8.58 2.97
C LYS A 63 -15.46 8.45 2.02
N LYS A 64 -16.21 9.53 1.80
CA LYS A 64 -17.36 9.56 0.87
C LYS A 64 -16.93 9.33 -0.58
N ALA A 65 -15.84 9.95 -1.01
CA ALA A 65 -15.32 9.79 -2.37
C ALA A 65 -14.82 8.36 -2.63
N ILE A 66 -14.16 7.73 -1.65
CA ILE A 66 -13.73 6.33 -1.71
C ILE A 66 -14.95 5.40 -1.79
N GLN A 67 -15.96 5.64 -0.96
CA GLN A 67 -17.21 4.89 -1.00
C GLN A 67 -17.87 4.97 -2.38
N ALA A 68 -18.01 6.17 -2.95
CA ALA A 68 -18.58 6.37 -4.27
C ALA A 68 -17.80 5.62 -5.37
N TYR A 69 -16.47 5.60 -5.28
CA TYR A 69 -15.63 4.84 -6.22
C TYR A 69 -15.88 3.34 -6.12
N ILE A 70 -15.90 2.79 -4.91
CA ILE A 70 -16.10 1.35 -4.68
C ILE A 70 -17.49 0.91 -5.18
N GLU A 71 -18.51 1.68 -4.86
CA GLU A 71 -19.89 1.45 -5.32
C GLU A 71 -20.05 1.60 -6.84
N SER A 72 -19.23 2.44 -7.49
CA SER A 72 -19.22 2.58 -8.96
C SER A 72 -18.72 1.32 -9.69
N LYS A 73 -18.00 0.42 -9.01
CA LYS A 73 -17.38 -0.78 -9.59
C LYS A 73 -17.78 -2.05 -8.84
N PRO A 74 -19.08 -2.41 -8.83
CA PRO A 74 -19.57 -3.59 -8.13
C PRO A 74 -19.04 -4.91 -8.72
N LYS A 75 -18.55 -4.88 -9.97
CA LYS A 75 -17.88 -6.03 -10.59
C LYS A 75 -16.54 -6.34 -9.94
N TYR A 76 -15.83 -5.34 -9.40
CA TYR A 76 -14.48 -5.49 -8.87
C TYR A 76 -14.44 -5.60 -7.35
N TRP A 77 -15.34 -4.87 -6.69
CA TRP A 77 -15.30 -4.66 -5.26
C TRP A 77 -16.63 -5.01 -4.61
N ASN A 78 -16.54 -5.58 -3.42
CA ASN A 78 -17.67 -5.63 -2.50
C ASN A 78 -17.95 -4.21 -1.97
N PRO A 79 -19.21 -3.79 -1.81
CA PRO A 79 -19.54 -2.48 -1.24
C PRO A 79 -19.02 -2.30 0.19
N LYS A 80 -18.84 -3.39 0.95
CA LYS A 80 -18.27 -3.35 2.29
C LYS A 80 -16.78 -3.02 2.21
N HIS A 81 -16.43 -1.84 2.70
CA HIS A 81 -15.06 -1.36 2.82
C HIS A 81 -14.88 -0.66 4.16
N THR A 82 -13.64 -0.47 4.57
CA THR A 82 -13.32 0.20 5.82
C THR A 82 -12.10 1.09 5.63
N VAL A 83 -12.21 2.34 6.08
CA VAL A 83 -11.09 3.27 6.15
C VAL A 83 -10.61 3.32 7.60
N LEU A 84 -9.41 2.79 7.84
CA LEU A 84 -8.80 2.64 9.15
C LEU A 84 -7.75 3.74 9.37
N PHE A 85 -7.73 4.27 10.59
CA PHE A 85 -6.62 5.07 11.10
C PHE A 85 -5.67 4.14 11.83
N LYS A 86 -4.41 4.07 11.37
CA LYS A 86 -3.41 3.16 11.95
C LYS A 86 -2.69 3.81 13.11
N GLU A 87 -2.03 4.93 12.86
CA GLU A 87 -1.22 5.65 13.85
C GLU A 87 -0.94 7.08 13.41
N ILE A 88 -0.53 7.92 14.36
CA ILE A 88 0.10 9.20 14.10
C ILE A 88 1.60 9.03 14.33
N GLU A 89 2.40 9.16 13.28
CA GLU A 89 3.85 9.07 13.32
C GLU A 89 4.45 10.48 13.33
N ASN A 90 5.44 10.71 14.19
CA ASN A 90 6.22 11.97 14.28
C ASN A 90 5.37 13.26 14.40
N VAL A 91 4.11 13.14 14.83
CA VAL A 91 3.14 14.25 15.03
C VAL A 91 2.74 14.97 13.74
N ASP A 92 3.37 14.68 12.60
CA ASP A 92 3.08 15.27 11.27
C ASP A 92 2.40 14.29 10.31
N LYS A 93 2.64 12.98 10.47
CA LYS A 93 2.13 11.94 9.56
C LYS A 93 0.99 11.19 10.18
N MET A 94 -0.13 11.12 9.47
CA MET A 94 -1.28 10.30 9.83
C MET A 94 -1.36 9.11 8.89
N LYS A 95 -1.04 7.91 9.40
CA LYS A 95 -1.10 6.67 8.63
C LYS A 95 -2.52 6.14 8.61
N MET A 96 -3.00 5.86 7.41
CA MET A 96 -4.33 5.34 7.15
C MET A 96 -4.26 4.15 6.21
N ALA A 97 -5.31 3.33 6.23
CA ALA A 97 -5.47 2.22 5.33
C ALA A 97 -6.90 2.14 4.82
N VAL A 98 -7.05 1.91 3.52
CA VAL A 98 -8.33 1.52 2.93
C VAL A 98 -8.32 0.02 2.74
N CYS A 99 -9.21 -0.67 3.47
CA CYS A 99 -9.44 -2.09 3.38
C CYS A 99 -10.66 -2.34 2.49
N VAL A 100 -10.47 -3.10 1.42
CA VAL A 100 -11.49 -3.43 0.43
C VAL A 100 -11.56 -4.94 0.26
N SER A 101 -12.72 -5.46 -0.15
CA SER A 101 -12.85 -6.87 -0.50
C SER A 101 -13.06 -7.00 -2.00
N HIS A 102 -12.24 -7.82 -2.66
CA HIS A 102 -12.42 -8.15 -4.06
C HIS A 102 -13.60 -9.11 -4.23
N THR A 103 -14.26 -9.05 -5.38
CA THR A 103 -15.24 -10.07 -5.86
C THR A 103 -14.57 -11.32 -6.44
N MET A 104 -13.32 -11.56 -6.04
CA MET A 104 -12.52 -12.69 -6.49
C MET A 104 -11.52 -13.07 -5.40
N ASN A 105 -10.97 -14.27 -5.50
CA ASN A 105 -9.84 -14.69 -4.69
C ASN A 105 -8.50 -14.21 -5.28
N HIS A 106 -7.41 -14.43 -4.56
CA HIS A 106 -6.06 -14.02 -4.97
C HIS A 106 -5.39 -15.00 -5.96
N GLN A 107 -6.13 -15.95 -6.55
CA GLN A 107 -5.56 -16.90 -7.51
C GLN A 107 -5.01 -16.19 -8.75
N ASN A 108 -5.76 -15.21 -9.29
CA ASN A 108 -5.29 -14.38 -10.38
C ASN A 108 -4.58 -13.13 -9.83
N TYR A 109 -3.29 -13.29 -9.52
CA TYR A 109 -2.47 -12.21 -8.96
C TYR A 109 -2.33 -11.01 -9.92
N GLY A 110 -2.30 -11.26 -11.24
CA GLY A 110 -2.19 -10.19 -12.24
C GLY A 110 -3.41 -9.28 -12.24
N GLU A 111 -4.60 -9.87 -12.28
CA GLU A 111 -5.86 -9.13 -12.17
C GLU A 111 -6.00 -8.44 -10.81
N LYS A 112 -5.62 -9.12 -9.71
CA LYS A 112 -5.58 -8.51 -8.37
C LYS A 112 -4.74 -7.24 -8.37
N SER A 113 -3.52 -7.35 -8.88
CA SER A 113 -2.57 -6.24 -8.92
C SER A 113 -3.07 -5.10 -9.81
N SER A 114 -3.70 -5.41 -10.95
CA SER A 114 -4.30 -4.40 -11.83
C SER A 114 -5.43 -3.63 -11.13
N ARG A 115 -6.38 -4.34 -10.48
CA ARG A 115 -7.46 -3.71 -9.70
C ARG A 115 -6.91 -2.83 -8.57
N ARG A 116 -5.90 -3.31 -7.84
CA ARG A 116 -5.24 -2.54 -6.77
C ARG A 116 -4.55 -1.29 -7.32
N SER A 117 -3.82 -1.39 -8.44
CA SER A 117 -3.18 -0.24 -9.07
C SER A 117 -4.20 0.81 -9.53
N GLU A 118 -5.35 0.37 -10.05
CA GLU A 118 -6.43 1.27 -10.43
C GLU A 118 -7.04 1.98 -9.21
N LEU A 119 -7.22 1.28 -8.08
CA LEU A 119 -7.65 1.89 -6.82
C LEU A 119 -6.65 2.95 -6.34
N VAL A 120 -5.34 2.65 -6.36
CA VAL A 120 -4.29 3.61 -5.98
C VAL A 120 -4.31 4.85 -6.87
N PHE A 121 -4.50 4.66 -8.17
CA PHE A 121 -4.59 5.77 -9.12
C PHE A 121 -5.82 6.67 -8.87
N GLU A 122 -6.94 6.07 -8.50
CA GLU A 122 -8.16 6.81 -8.17
C GLU A 122 -8.04 7.52 -6.81
N LEU A 123 -7.40 6.91 -5.81
CA LEU A 123 -7.02 7.59 -4.58
C LEU A 123 -6.18 8.84 -4.85
N LYS A 124 -5.21 8.76 -5.77
CA LYS A 124 -4.40 9.91 -6.20
C LYS A 124 -5.26 11.05 -6.74
N LYS A 125 -6.24 10.76 -7.60
CA LYS A 125 -7.17 11.78 -8.12
C LYS A 125 -8.04 12.38 -7.01
N ILE A 126 -8.53 11.56 -6.10
CA ILE A 126 -9.33 12.02 -4.96
C ILE A 126 -8.51 12.97 -4.08
N PHE A 127 -7.25 12.64 -3.78
CA PHE A 127 -6.37 13.52 -3.01
C PHE A 127 -6.16 14.87 -3.70
N GLU A 128 -5.91 14.88 -5.02
CA GLU A 128 -5.76 16.12 -5.79
C GLU A 128 -7.04 16.97 -5.77
N ASN A 129 -8.21 16.35 -5.95
CA ASN A 129 -9.49 17.04 -5.95
C ASN A 129 -9.85 17.65 -4.58
N LEU A 130 -9.47 16.98 -3.49
CA LEU A 130 -9.70 17.44 -2.13
C LEU A 130 -8.60 18.37 -1.61
N GLY A 131 -7.55 18.60 -2.39
CA GLY A 131 -6.39 19.40 -1.97
C GLY A 131 -5.58 18.76 -0.84
N ILE A 132 -5.70 17.44 -0.65
CA ILE A 132 -4.94 16.71 0.37
C ILE A 132 -3.51 16.57 -0.14
N LYS A 133 -2.59 17.24 0.54
CA LYS A 133 -1.16 17.19 0.25
C LYS A 133 -0.43 16.65 1.47
N TYR A 134 0.68 15.97 1.19
CA TYR A 134 1.67 15.66 2.22
C TYR A 134 2.81 16.67 2.12
N HIS A 135 3.10 17.36 3.21
CA HIS A 135 4.24 18.27 3.31
C HIS A 135 5.33 17.59 4.14
N LEU A 136 6.59 17.77 3.73
CA LEU A 136 7.72 17.39 4.58
C LEU A 136 7.81 18.40 5.73
N LEU A 137 8.23 17.91 6.89
CA LEU A 137 8.54 18.77 8.04
C LEU A 137 9.59 19.82 7.66
N PRO A 138 9.40 21.10 8.05
CA PRO A 138 10.44 22.10 7.92
C PRO A 138 11.71 21.64 8.64
N GLN A 139 12.84 21.61 7.92
CA GLN A 139 14.12 21.24 8.49
C GLN A 139 14.84 22.49 9.01
N GLU A 140 15.30 22.45 10.26
CA GLU A 140 16.12 23.52 10.83
C GLU A 140 17.49 23.55 10.12
N VAL A 141 17.90 24.74 9.66
CA VAL A 141 19.19 24.95 9.01
C VAL A 141 20.03 25.86 9.90
N HIS A 142 21.10 25.32 10.49
CA HIS A 142 22.09 26.11 11.22
C HIS A 142 23.06 26.78 10.23
N LEU A 143 22.90 28.09 10.03
CA LEU A 143 23.84 28.88 9.24
C LEU A 143 25.00 29.35 10.13
N THR A 144 26.16 28.73 10.02
CA THR A 144 27.40 29.29 10.59
C THR A 144 27.88 30.44 9.70
N GLN A 145 27.82 31.67 10.21
CA GLN A 145 28.47 32.82 9.56
C GLN A 145 29.98 32.58 9.47
N ILE A 146 30.48 32.40 8.25
CA ILE A 146 31.92 32.51 7.98
C ILE A 146 32.22 34.00 7.96
N ASN A 147 32.76 34.52 9.07
CA ASN A 147 33.30 35.87 9.10
C ASN A 147 34.57 35.89 8.23
N THR A 148 34.41 36.24 6.95
CA THR A 148 35.52 36.69 6.11
C THR A 148 35.96 38.05 6.64
N SER A 149 36.81 38.05 7.65
CA SER A 149 37.55 39.22 8.06
C SER A 149 38.40 39.66 6.86
N ASN A 150 37.93 40.69 6.16
CA ASN A 150 38.72 41.51 5.25
C ASN A 150 39.97 41.96 6.00
N ASN A 151 41.09 41.26 5.80
CA ASN A 151 42.40 41.75 6.19
C ASN A 151 42.85 42.77 5.12
N GLY A 152 42.14 43.90 5.07
CA GLY A 152 42.62 45.13 4.46
C GLY A 152 43.45 45.87 5.50
N GLY A 153 44.76 45.68 5.47
CA GLY A 153 45.72 46.32 6.37
C GLY A 153 47.00 46.64 5.63
N ILE A 154 47.08 47.87 5.12
CA ILE A 154 48.25 48.51 4.53
C ILE A 154 49.39 48.55 5.57
N GLY A 155 50.61 48.18 5.16
CA GLY A 155 51.81 48.29 5.99
C GLY A 155 53.08 48.34 5.15
N ILE A 156 53.51 49.58 4.86
CA ILE A 156 54.85 50.10 4.50
C ILE A 156 55.63 49.46 3.35
#